data_AF-A0A522F8E8-F1
#
_entry.id   AF-A0A522F8E8-F1
#
_cell.length_a   1.000
_cell.length_b   1.000
_cell.length_c   1.000
_cell.angle_alpha   90.00
_cell.angle_beta   90.00
_cell.angle_gamma   90.00
#
_symmetry.space_group_name_H-M   'P 1'
#
loop_
_entity.id
_entity.type
_entity.pdbx_description
1 polymer ?
#
loop_
_entity_poly.entity_id
_entity_poly.type
_entity_poly.pdbx_seq_one_letter_code
_entity_poly.pdbx_strand_id
1 'polypeptide(L)'
;RAVEAGVHAYACRSGQYQAITRWRYSDGILTGELTAPIIVGTVGGVTSLHPTAKLCLRMMDVQSANELSRVIAAVGLVQNLGAIKALCTDGIIQGHMKLHIDNLLLVAGANEKEMPVLKERLQQWLDKNKRVSLNNAHYLLAEIRQTLLAV
;
A
#
# COMPACT_ATOMS: atom_id res chain seq x y z
N ARG A 1 -11.35 5.43 -19.19
CA ARG A 1 -12.25 6.60 -19.41
C ARG A 1 -13.70 6.27 -19.12
N ALA A 2 -14.47 5.60 -20.01
CA ALA A 2 -15.89 5.32 -19.75
C ALA A 2 -16.13 4.53 -18.45
N VAL A 3 -15.40 3.42 -18.26
CA VAL A 3 -15.45 2.63 -17.02
C VAL A 3 -15.10 3.48 -15.80
N GLU A 4 -13.98 4.20 -15.83
CA GLU A 4 -13.57 5.07 -14.72
C GLU A 4 -14.61 6.12 -14.35
N ALA A 5 -15.15 6.85 -15.32
CA ALA A 5 -16.17 7.86 -15.06
C ALA A 5 -17.40 7.25 -14.37
N GLY A 6 -17.85 6.08 -14.83
CA GLY A 6 -18.94 5.34 -14.21
C GLY A 6 -18.62 4.91 -12.78
N VAL A 7 -17.45 4.31 -12.55
CA VAL A 7 -17.03 3.82 -11.24
C VAL A 7 -16.88 4.96 -10.24
N HIS A 8 -16.21 6.06 -10.60
CA HIS A 8 -16.03 7.21 -9.72
C HIS A 8 -17.34 7.98 -9.47
N ALA A 9 -18.23 8.08 -10.46
CA ALA A 9 -19.57 8.62 -10.22
C ALA A 9 -20.36 7.74 -9.24
N TYR A 10 -20.30 6.41 -9.39
CA TYR A 10 -20.97 5.47 -8.48
C TYR A 10 -20.40 5.49 -7.06
N ALA A 11 -19.11 5.78 -6.92
CA ALA A 11 -18.46 5.99 -5.62
C ALA A 11 -19.02 7.20 -4.85
N CYS A 12 -19.70 8.14 -5.52
CA CYS A 12 -20.36 9.30 -4.93
C CYS A 12 -21.89 9.15 -4.74
N ARG A 13 -22.47 7.97 -5.02
CA ARG A 13 -23.94 7.79 -5.09
C ARG A 13 -24.71 8.12 -3.80
N SER A 14 -24.03 8.17 -2.65
CA SER A 14 -24.59 8.54 -1.34
C SER A 14 -24.37 10.00 -0.96
N GLY A 15 -23.93 10.86 -1.90
CA GLY A 15 -23.65 12.28 -1.66
C GLY A 15 -22.22 12.60 -1.19
N GLN A 16 -21.39 11.58 -0.95
CA GLN A 16 -19.97 11.72 -0.62
C GLN A 16 -19.16 10.67 -1.36
N TYR A 17 -17.96 11.03 -1.82
CA TYR A 17 -17.03 10.08 -2.42
C TYR A 17 -16.58 9.05 -1.36
N GLN A 18 -16.81 7.77 -1.62
CA GLN A 18 -16.46 6.67 -0.71
C GLN A 18 -15.69 5.56 -1.42
N ALA A 19 -15.11 4.64 -0.63
CA ALA A 19 -14.49 3.44 -1.16
C ALA A 19 -15.49 2.62 -2.00
N ILE A 20 -15.04 2.12 -3.15
CA ILE A 20 -15.85 1.25 -4.02
C ILE A 20 -15.88 -0.20 -3.53
N THR A 21 -14.89 -0.59 -2.73
CA THR A 21 -14.80 -1.91 -2.09
C THR A 21 -15.25 -1.86 -0.64
N ARG A 22 -15.81 -2.98 -0.16
CA ARG A 22 -16.11 -3.21 1.25
C ARG A 22 -15.38 -4.46 1.71
N TRP A 23 -14.66 -4.36 2.81
CA TRP A 23 -14.00 -5.49 3.47
C TRP A 23 -14.62 -5.72 4.84
N ARG A 24 -14.89 -6.98 5.19
CA ARG A 24 -15.41 -7.40 6.50
C ARG A 24 -14.63 -8.60 6.99
N TYR A 25 -14.34 -8.65 8.28
CA TYR A 25 -13.75 -9.80 8.95
C TYR A 25 -14.75 -10.38 9.94
N SER A 26 -15.09 -11.66 9.78
CA SER A 26 -15.96 -12.41 10.69
C SER A 26 -15.53 -13.86 10.70
N ASP A 27 -15.55 -14.50 11.87
CA ASP A 27 -15.33 -15.95 12.02
C ASP A 27 -14.04 -16.47 11.35
N GLY A 28 -12.96 -15.68 11.44
CA GLY A 28 -11.67 -16.05 10.86
C GLY A 28 -11.55 -15.80 9.35
N ILE A 29 -12.60 -15.30 8.69
CA ILE A 29 -12.65 -15.10 7.24
C ILE A 29 -12.71 -13.61 6.91
N LEU A 30 -11.84 -13.18 6.00
CA LEU A 30 -11.87 -11.85 5.41
C LEU A 30 -12.65 -11.90 4.09
N THR A 31 -13.78 -11.20 4.03
CA THR A 31 -14.66 -11.12 2.85
C THR A 31 -14.55 -9.74 2.21
N GLY A 32 -14.29 -9.70 0.91
CA GLY A 32 -14.24 -8.49 0.09
C GLY A 32 -15.38 -8.45 -0.92
N GLU A 33 -15.98 -7.28 -1.07
CA GLU A 33 -17.05 -7.01 -2.04
C GLU A 33 -16.68 -5.80 -2.90
N LEU A 34 -16.92 -5.88 -4.21
CA LEU A 34 -16.83 -4.75 -5.13
C LEU A 34 -18.13 -4.67 -5.92
N THR A 35 -18.81 -3.53 -5.86
CA THR A 35 -19.99 -3.26 -6.68
C THR A 35 -19.79 -1.94 -7.40
N ALA A 36 -19.76 -1.98 -8.72
CA ALA A 36 -19.54 -0.80 -9.54
C ALA A 36 -20.11 -1.00 -10.96
N PRO A 37 -20.48 0.08 -11.67
CA PRO A 37 -20.89 0.01 -13.06
C PRO A 37 -19.67 -0.21 -13.96
N ILE A 38 -19.37 -1.49 -14.26
CA ILE A 38 -18.30 -1.89 -15.17
C ILE A 38 -18.91 -2.22 -16.54
N ILE A 39 -19.14 -1.18 -17.34
CA ILE A 39 -19.72 -1.32 -18.69
C ILE A 39 -18.57 -1.58 -19.68
N VAL A 40 -18.55 -2.79 -20.25
CA VAL A 40 -17.55 -3.25 -21.21
C VAL A 40 -18.22 -3.97 -22.38
N GLY A 41 -17.47 -4.21 -23.45
CA GLY A 41 -17.95 -4.92 -24.64
C GLY A 41 -16.98 -6.00 -25.07
N THR A 42 -17.52 -7.14 -25.50
CA THR A 42 -16.76 -8.25 -26.11
C THR A 42 -16.83 -8.24 -27.64
N VAL A 43 -17.70 -7.39 -28.22
CA VAL A 43 -17.93 -7.28 -29.67
C VAL A 43 -17.90 -5.81 -30.09
N GLY A 44 -17.31 -5.54 -31.25
CA GLY A 44 -17.32 -4.22 -31.89
C GLY A 44 -16.18 -3.28 -31.49
N GLY A 45 -15.90 -2.30 -32.35
CA GLY A 45 -14.81 -1.33 -32.13
C GLY A 45 -13.42 -1.98 -32.12
N VAL A 46 -12.54 -1.47 -31.25
CA VAL A 46 -11.13 -1.90 -31.19
C VAL A 46 -10.98 -3.33 -30.67
N THR A 47 -11.92 -3.86 -29.90
CA THR A 47 -11.84 -5.23 -29.35
C THR A 47 -11.94 -6.31 -30.44
N SER A 48 -12.62 -6.01 -31.54
CA SER A 48 -12.67 -6.88 -32.74
C SER A 48 -11.54 -6.63 -33.75
N LEU A 49 -10.98 -5.42 -33.79
CA LEU A 49 -10.00 -5.01 -34.80
C LEU A 49 -8.55 -5.22 -34.35
N HIS A 50 -8.25 -5.01 -33.07
CA HIS A 50 -6.87 -5.06 -32.57
C HIS A 50 -6.44 -6.50 -32.26
N PRO A 51 -5.35 -7.01 -32.86
CA PRO A 51 -4.93 -8.41 -32.70
C PRO A 51 -4.71 -8.82 -31.23
N THR A 52 -4.06 -7.97 -30.44
CA THR A 52 -3.82 -8.23 -29.01
C THR A 52 -5.11 -8.27 -28.21
N ALA A 53 -6.07 -7.37 -28.44
CA ALA A 53 -7.34 -7.38 -27.72
C ALA A 53 -8.12 -8.66 -28.01
N LYS A 54 -8.14 -9.10 -29.28
CA LYS A 54 -8.76 -10.36 -29.70
C LYS A 54 -8.05 -11.58 -29.08
N LEU A 55 -6.72 -11.56 -28.99
CA LEU A 55 -5.95 -12.61 -28.32
C LEU A 55 -6.27 -12.67 -26.82
N CYS A 56 -6.26 -11.53 -26.11
CA CYS A 56 -6.60 -11.49 -24.69
C CYS A 56 -8.01 -12.01 -24.41
N LEU A 57 -9.00 -11.61 -25.21
CA LEU A 57 -10.38 -12.12 -25.06
C LEU A 57 -10.46 -13.64 -25.28
N ARG A 58 -9.74 -14.17 -26.28
CA ARG A 58 -9.66 -15.62 -26.52
C ARG A 58 -8.96 -16.37 -25.37
N MET A 59 -7.90 -15.79 -24.80
CA MET A 59 -7.20 -16.39 -23.66
C MET A 59 -8.07 -16.44 -22.40
N MET A 60 -8.92 -15.43 -22.20
CA MET A 60 -9.84 -15.39 -21.07
C MET A 60 -11.07 -16.29 -21.25
N ASP A 61 -11.39 -16.68 -22.49
CA ASP A 61 -12.53 -17.54 -22.87
C ASP A 61 -13.89 -17.08 -22.30
N VAL A 62 -14.08 -15.75 -22.21
CA VAL A 62 -15.33 -15.15 -21.73
C VAL A 62 -16.41 -15.21 -22.81
N GLN A 63 -17.60 -15.66 -22.43
CA GLN A 63 -18.73 -15.87 -23.34
C GLN A 63 -19.61 -14.62 -23.49
N SER A 64 -19.46 -13.64 -22.58
CA SER A 64 -20.26 -12.42 -22.61
C SER A 64 -19.56 -11.20 -22.01
N ALA A 65 -20.05 -10.00 -22.37
CA ALA A 65 -19.60 -8.75 -21.76
C ALA A 65 -19.88 -8.70 -20.25
N ASN A 66 -20.94 -9.35 -19.79
CA ASN A 66 -21.28 -9.46 -18.37
C ASN A 66 -20.29 -10.37 -17.63
N GLU A 67 -19.79 -11.43 -18.26
CA GLU A 67 -18.74 -12.26 -17.69
C GLU A 67 -17.42 -11.49 -17.62
N LEU A 68 -17.05 -10.79 -18.69
CA LEU A 68 -15.87 -9.92 -18.70
C LEU A 68 -15.93 -8.85 -17.61
N SER A 69 -17.09 -8.24 -17.36
CA SER A 69 -17.25 -7.23 -16.30
C SER A 69 -16.99 -7.82 -14.90
N ARG A 70 -17.44 -9.06 -14.65
CA ARG A 70 -17.21 -9.78 -13.39
C ARG A 70 -15.74 -10.17 -13.22
N VAL A 71 -15.07 -10.59 -14.29
CA VAL A 71 -13.61 -10.84 -14.27
C VAL A 71 -12.86 -9.55 -13.90
N ILE A 72 -13.20 -8.43 -14.56
CA ILE A 72 -12.59 -7.12 -14.25
C ILE A 72 -12.87 -6.70 -12.81
N ALA A 73 -14.09 -6.89 -12.30
CA ALA A 73 -14.44 -6.63 -10.90
C ALA A 73 -13.59 -7.47 -9.93
N ALA A 74 -13.42 -8.76 -10.20
CA ALA A 74 -12.61 -9.65 -9.38
C ALA A 74 -11.13 -9.23 -9.39
N VAL A 75 -10.57 -8.89 -10.56
CA VAL A 75 -9.21 -8.36 -10.67
C VAL A 75 -9.05 -7.07 -9.86
N GLY A 76 -10.00 -6.14 -9.96
CA GLY A 76 -10.00 -4.91 -9.18
C GLY A 76 -10.05 -5.15 -7.66
N LEU A 77 -10.85 -6.12 -7.22
CA LEU A 77 -10.92 -6.50 -5.81
C LEU A 77 -9.62 -7.13 -5.31
N VAL A 78 -9.00 -8.01 -6.10
CA VAL A 78 -7.69 -8.62 -5.78
C VAL A 78 -6.57 -7.57 -5.76
N GLN A 79 -6.57 -6.64 -6.70
CA GLN A 79 -5.63 -5.51 -6.73
C GLN A 79 -5.80 -4.63 -5.48
N ASN A 80 -7.04 -4.35 -5.07
CA ASN A 80 -7.32 -3.62 -3.84
C ASN A 80 -6.86 -4.38 -2.58
N LEU A 81 -7.07 -5.69 -2.51
CA LEU A 81 -6.56 -6.54 -1.42
C LEU A 81 -5.04 -6.49 -1.34
N GLY A 82 -4.36 -6.63 -2.49
CA GLY A 82 -2.91 -6.56 -2.57
C GLY A 82 -2.37 -5.22 -2.07
N ALA A 83 -3.02 -4.12 -2.43
CA ALA A 83 -2.65 -2.78 -1.96
C ALA A 83 -2.86 -2.63 -0.44
N ILE A 84 -4.02 -3.03 0.08
CA ILE A 84 -4.29 -2.96 1.54
C ILE A 84 -3.30 -3.84 2.31
N LYS A 85 -3.06 -5.07 1.84
CA LYS A 85 -2.09 -5.97 2.45
C LYS A 85 -0.70 -5.33 2.47
N ALA A 86 -0.23 -4.79 1.35
CA ALA A 86 1.08 -4.16 1.28
C ALA A 86 1.20 -2.99 2.27
N LEU A 87 0.18 -2.12 2.34
CA LEU A 87 0.14 -0.97 3.26
C LEU A 87 0.06 -1.38 4.74
N CYS A 88 -0.55 -2.52 5.04
CA CYS A 88 -0.69 -3.03 6.40
C CYS A 88 0.42 -4.02 6.80
N THR A 89 1.30 -4.40 5.88
CA THR A 89 2.42 -5.32 6.18
C THR A 89 3.68 -4.57 6.59
N ASP A 90 4.43 -5.20 7.49
CA ASP A 90 5.67 -4.65 8.04
C ASP A 90 6.71 -4.33 6.97
N GLY A 91 6.76 -5.03 5.84
CA GLY A 91 7.83 -4.83 4.83
C GLY A 91 8.00 -3.39 4.36
N ILE A 92 6.89 -2.69 4.06
CA ILE A 92 6.92 -1.27 3.65
C ILE A 92 7.25 -0.37 4.85
N ILE A 93 6.65 -0.67 6.01
CA ILE A 93 6.86 0.10 7.24
C ILE A 93 8.33 0.01 7.68
N GLN A 94 8.95 -1.17 7.68
CA GLN A 94 10.34 -1.40 8.04
C GLN A 94 11.30 -0.67 7.11
N GLY A 95 11.04 -0.68 5.79
CA GLY A 95 11.81 0.10 4.82
C GLY A 95 11.76 1.61 5.11
N HIS A 96 10.55 2.14 5.37
CA HIS A 96 10.37 3.53 5.77
C HIS A 96 11.02 3.83 7.13
N MET A 97 10.94 2.92 8.09
CA MET A 97 11.52 3.09 9.42
C MET A 97 13.04 3.15 9.38
N LYS A 98 13.69 2.38 8.49
CA LYS A 98 15.14 2.46 8.28
C LYS A 98 15.56 3.84 7.77
N LEU A 99 14.86 4.35 6.76
CA LEU A 99 15.07 5.72 6.26
C LEU A 99 14.71 6.78 7.31
N HIS A 100 13.69 6.52 8.13
CA HIS A 100 13.30 7.42 9.21
C HIS A 100 14.39 7.51 10.28
N ILE A 101 14.98 6.39 10.70
CA ILE A 101 16.12 6.37 11.62
C ILE A 101 17.28 7.17 11.03
N ASP A 102 17.62 6.95 9.75
CA ASP A 102 18.69 7.70 9.09
C ASP A 102 18.43 9.22 9.11
N ASN A 103 17.20 9.66 8.90
CA ASN A 103 16.82 11.06 9.06
C ASN A 103 16.94 11.54 10.51
N LEU A 104 16.54 10.73 11.49
CA LEU A 104 16.67 11.08 12.91
C LEU A 104 18.13 11.26 13.34
N LEU A 105 19.06 10.46 12.82
CA LEU A 105 20.49 10.62 13.08
C LEU A 105 20.99 12.00 12.63
N LEU A 106 20.60 12.39 11.41
CA LEU A 106 20.99 13.66 10.80
C LEU A 106 20.38 14.85 11.56
N VAL A 107 19.08 14.82 11.82
CA VAL A 107 18.37 15.91 12.52
C VAL A 107 18.83 16.05 13.98
N ALA A 108 19.18 14.94 14.64
CA ALA A 108 19.74 14.96 15.99
C ALA A 108 21.17 15.52 16.05
N GLY A 109 21.84 15.71 14.91
CA GLY A 109 23.20 16.25 14.84
C GLY A 109 24.28 15.26 15.28
N ALA A 110 24.11 13.97 14.96
CA ALA A 110 25.16 12.97 15.18
C ALA A 110 26.31 13.15 14.17
N ASN A 111 27.56 13.10 14.63
CA ASN A 111 28.73 13.12 13.75
C ASN A 111 29.06 11.73 13.19
N GLU A 112 30.00 11.64 12.23
CA GLU A 112 30.35 10.38 11.55
C GLU A 112 30.76 9.24 12.49
N LYS A 113 31.37 9.56 13.64
CA LYS A 113 31.79 8.56 14.63
C LYS A 113 30.62 8.10 15.52
N GLU A 114 29.65 8.99 15.76
CA GLU A 114 28.46 8.73 16.57
C GLU A 114 27.35 8.00 15.79
N MET A 115 27.25 8.25 14.47
CA MET A 115 26.17 7.74 13.63
C MET A 115 26.01 6.20 13.68
N PRO A 116 27.05 5.36 13.57
CA PRO A 116 26.89 3.91 13.63
C PRO A 116 26.32 3.44 14.97
N VAL A 117 26.82 4.01 16.08
CA VAL A 117 26.43 3.63 17.44
C VAL A 117 25.00 4.10 17.75
N LEU A 118 24.67 5.34 17.39
CA LEU A 118 23.32 5.87 17.60
C LEU A 118 22.29 5.12 16.75
N LYS A 119 22.63 4.75 15.51
CA LYS A 119 21.76 3.95 14.63
C LYS A 119 21.42 2.62 15.25
N GLU A 120 22.41 1.91 15.77
CA GLU A 120 22.20 0.63 16.44
C GLU A 120 21.31 0.78 17.68
N ARG A 121 21.59 1.76 18.55
CA ARG A 121 20.75 2.01 19.74
C ARG A 121 19.32 2.39 19.38
N LEU A 122 19.10 3.20 18.34
CA LEU A 122 17.76 3.55 17.88
C LEU A 122 17.02 2.36 17.28
N GLN A 123 17.71 1.46 16.57
CA GLN A 123 17.12 0.22 16.07
C GLN A 123 16.68 -0.69 17.22
N GLN A 124 17.57 -0.90 18.21
CA GLN A 124 17.23 -1.68 19.41
C GLN A 124 16.07 -1.05 20.19
N TRP A 125 16.02 0.29 20.27
CA TRP A 125 14.92 1.01 20.89
C TRP A 125 13.61 0.78 20.15
N LEU A 126 13.62 0.88 18.82
CA LEU A 126 12.47 0.64 17.96
C LEU A 126 11.96 -0.80 18.10
N ASP A 127 12.85 -1.79 18.15
CA ASP A 127 12.47 -3.20 18.26
C ASP A 127 11.76 -3.49 19.59
N LYS A 128 12.21 -2.87 20.69
CA LYS A 128 11.63 -3.00 22.03
C LYS A 128 10.33 -2.21 22.21
N ASN A 129 10.30 -0.95 21.74
CA ASN A 129 9.21 -0.02 22.03
C ASN A 129 8.18 0.11 20.90
N LYS A 130 8.48 -0.45 19.72
CA LYS A 130 7.70 -0.33 18.47
C LYS A 130 7.45 1.12 18.02
N ARG A 131 8.22 2.07 18.56
CA ARG A 131 8.19 3.50 18.21
C ARG A 131 9.56 4.14 18.45
N VAL A 132 9.87 5.16 17.66
CA VAL A 132 11.08 5.97 17.78
C VAL A 132 10.74 7.41 17.41
N SER A 133 11.42 8.39 18.01
CA SER A 133 11.21 9.81 17.75
C SER A 133 12.52 10.59 17.86
N LEU A 134 12.51 11.85 17.45
CA LEU A 134 13.66 12.75 17.60
C LEU A 134 14.09 12.93 19.06
N ASN A 135 13.15 12.93 20.00
CA ASN A 135 13.48 13.01 21.43
C ASN A 135 14.28 11.78 21.90
N ASN A 136 13.97 10.59 21.38
CA ASN A 136 14.74 9.39 21.65
C ASN A 136 16.17 9.51 21.08
N ALA A 137 16.31 10.07 19.89
CA ALA A 137 17.61 10.31 19.27
C ALA A 137 18.47 11.28 20.08
N HIS A 138 17.92 12.41 20.53
CA HIS A 138 18.64 13.35 21.41
C HIS A 138 19.05 12.71 22.74
N TYR A 139 18.13 11.98 23.38
CA TYR A 139 18.38 11.29 24.64
C TYR A 139 19.55 10.29 24.52
N LEU A 140 19.49 9.39 23.52
CA LEU A 140 20.52 8.38 23.32
C LEU A 140 21.85 8.99 22.86
N LEU A 141 21.82 10.07 22.08
CA LEU A 141 23.03 10.78 21.67
C LEU A 141 23.73 11.44 22.86
N ALA A 142 22.98 12.01 23.81
CA ALA A 142 23.53 12.57 25.04
C ALA A 142 24.23 11.50 25.89
N GLU A 143 23.63 10.32 26.05
CA GLU A 143 24.25 9.19 26.75
C GLU A 143 25.56 8.73 26.08
N ILE A 144 25.58 8.65 24.75
CA ILE A 144 26.79 8.27 23.99
C ILE A 144 27.92 9.25 24.25
N ARG A 145 27.63 10.56 24.20
CA ARG A 145 28.63 11.62 24.43
C ARG A 145 29.17 11.62 25.86
N GLN A 146 28.31 11.39 26.86
CA GLN A 146 28.76 11.27 28.26
C GLN A 146 29.66 10.06 28.47
N THR A 147 29.35 8.94 27.82
CA THR A 147 30.17 7.72 27.92
C THR A 147 31.56 7.93 27.29
N LEU A 148 31.64 8.65 26.16
CA LEU A 148 32.90 9.01 25.49
C LEU A 148 33.77 9.98 26.27
N LEU A 149 33.18 10.79 27.16
CA LEU A 149 33.92 11.71 28.04
C LEU A 149 34.44 11.02 29.32
N ALA A 150 33.91 9.84 29.65
CA ALA A 150 34.27 9.07 30.84
C ALA A 150 35.38 8.02 30.60
N VAL A 151 35.83 7.86 29.35
CA VAL A 151 36.93 6.99 28.91
C VAL A 151 38.11 7.86 28.50
#